data_AF-A0A9P0L4N8-F1
#
_entry.id   AF-A0A9P0L4N8-F1
#
_cell.length_a   1.000
_cell.length_b   1.000
_cell.length_c   1.000
_cell.angle_alpha   90.00
_cell.angle_beta   90.00
_cell.angle_gamma   90.00
#
_symmetry.space_group_name_H-M   'P 1'
#
loop_
_entity.id
_entity.type
_entity.pdbx_description
1 polymer ?
#
loop_
_entity_poly.entity_id
_entity_poly.type
_entity_poly.pdbx_seq_one_letter_code
_entity_poly.pdbx_strand_id
1 'polypeptide(L)'
;MQSAGIPDMPDFGLLSSKTVTEVLMLEMKMSPNAKTYLVSGYPRNMRDVVEYSEKIQIVQGVILISWRQKVLERQIDYGAKLGQVVLSLARMELNNFYKNVIPVAEYFDQSNMLISEGSGEETSASVVTYTQW
;
A
#
# COMPACT_ATOMS: atom_id res chain seq x y z
N MET A 1 -31.21 -9.49 19.05
CA MET A 1 -30.75 -8.96 17.76
C MET A 1 -29.38 -9.55 17.48
N GLN A 2 -29.26 -10.46 16.52
CA GLN A 2 -27.97 -10.95 16.04
C GLN A 2 -27.31 -9.81 15.25
N SER A 3 -26.08 -9.46 15.60
CA SER A 3 -25.24 -8.58 14.79
C SER A 3 -25.01 -9.27 13.45
N ALA A 4 -25.52 -8.68 12.37
CA ALA A 4 -25.15 -9.10 11.02
C ALA A 4 -23.63 -8.99 10.92
N GLY A 5 -22.95 -10.14 10.84
CA GLY A 5 -21.53 -10.19 10.55
C GLY A 5 -21.30 -9.47 9.24
N ILE A 6 -20.39 -8.49 9.25
CA ILE A 6 -19.85 -7.90 8.04
C ILE A 6 -19.38 -9.10 7.20
N PRO A 7 -19.87 -9.30 5.96
CA PRO A 7 -19.43 -10.43 5.15
C PRO A 7 -17.91 -10.38 5.10
N ASP A 8 -17.25 -11.53 5.32
CA ASP A 8 -15.80 -11.69 5.28
C ASP A 8 -15.27 -10.92 4.07
N MET A 9 -14.74 -9.72 4.31
CA MET A 9 -14.18 -8.91 3.25
C MET A 9 -13.00 -9.72 2.74
N PRO A 10 -12.98 -10.10 1.46
CA PRO A 10 -11.93 -10.97 0.95
C PRO A 10 -10.59 -10.33 1.26
N ASP A 11 -9.71 -11.08 1.92
CA ASP A 11 -8.34 -10.65 2.15
C ASP A 11 -7.70 -10.40 0.78
N PHE A 12 -7.57 -9.13 0.40
CA PHE A 12 -6.98 -8.75 -0.88
C PHE A 12 -5.50 -9.16 -0.97
N GLY A 13 -4.88 -9.61 0.13
CA GLY A 13 -3.59 -10.29 0.14
C GLY A 13 -3.60 -11.66 -0.56
N LEU A 14 -4.78 -12.25 -0.81
CA LEU A 14 -4.94 -13.52 -1.53
C LEU A 14 -4.91 -13.39 -3.05
N LEU A 15 -5.10 -12.17 -3.59
CA LEU A 15 -5.02 -11.95 -5.04
C LEU A 15 -3.56 -12.03 -5.49
N SER A 16 -3.32 -12.80 -6.55
CA SER A 16 -1.97 -12.93 -7.11
C SER A 16 -1.47 -11.57 -7.61
N SER A 17 -0.16 -11.31 -7.42
CA SER A 17 0.51 -10.12 -7.95
C SER A 17 0.23 -9.92 -9.44
N LYS A 18 0.19 -11.02 -10.20
CA LYS A 18 -0.17 -11.04 -11.62
C LYS A 18 -1.55 -10.43 -11.89
N THR A 19 -2.57 -10.92 -11.17
CA THR A 19 -3.96 -10.46 -11.32
C THR A 19 -4.10 -8.98 -10.97
N VAL A 20 -3.51 -8.55 -9.85
CA VAL A 20 -3.59 -7.14 -9.41
C VAL A 20 -2.93 -6.22 -10.43
N THR A 21 -1.77 -6.61 -10.96
CA THR A 21 -1.05 -5.84 -11.99
C THR A 21 -1.84 -5.76 -13.29
N GLU A 22 -2.51 -6.84 -13.70
CA GLU A 22 -3.35 -6.85 -14.90
C GLU A 22 -4.57 -5.93 -14.76
N VAL A 23 -5.25 -5.97 -13.61
CA VAL A 23 -6.36 -5.04 -13.32
C VAL A 23 -5.86 -3.60 -13.35
N LEU A 24 -4.74 -3.31 -12.69
CA LEU A 24 -4.16 -1.97 -12.67
C LEU A 24 -3.81 -1.46 -14.08
N MET A 25 -3.20 -2.31 -14.89
CA MET A 25 -2.89 -1.99 -16.29
C MET A 25 -4.15 -1.71 -17.11
N LEU A 26 -5.24 -2.46 -16.89
CA LEU A 26 -6.51 -2.23 -17.58
C LEU A 26 -7.12 -0.88 -17.18
N GLU A 27 -7.16 -0.56 -15.90
CA GLU A 27 -7.66 0.73 -15.40
C GLU A 27 -6.89 1.92 -16.00
N MET A 28 -5.56 1.79 -16.10
CA MET A 28 -4.72 2.79 -16.78
C MET A 28 -5.05 2.89 -18.26
N LYS A 29 -5.23 1.77 -18.97
CA LYS A 29 -5.59 1.77 -20.41
C LYS A 29 -6.95 2.40 -20.68
N MET A 30 -7.87 2.36 -19.72
CA MET A 30 -9.19 2.99 -19.83
C MET A 30 -9.15 4.52 -19.67
N SER A 31 -8.02 5.07 -19.21
CA SER A 31 -7.84 6.52 -18.99
C SER A 31 -6.66 7.10 -19.81
N PRO A 32 -6.59 6.88 -21.13
CA PRO A 32 -5.38 7.17 -21.93
C PRO A 32 -4.97 8.66 -21.95
N ASN A 33 -5.88 9.57 -21.59
CA ASN A 33 -5.62 11.02 -21.52
C ASN A 33 -5.13 11.49 -20.13
N ALA A 34 -4.98 10.58 -19.17
CA ALA A 34 -4.46 10.91 -17.85
C ALA A 34 -2.99 11.34 -17.97
N LYS A 35 -2.67 12.50 -17.39
CA LYS A 35 -1.31 13.04 -17.37
C LYS A 35 -0.40 12.32 -16.36
N THR A 36 -1.00 11.65 -15.38
CA THR A 36 -0.30 10.90 -14.33
C THR A 36 -1.27 9.94 -13.68
N TYR A 37 -0.74 8.82 -13.19
CA TYR A 37 -1.45 7.90 -12.31
C TYR A 37 -0.89 8.01 -10.89
N LEU A 38 -1.78 7.93 -9.91
CA LEU A 38 -1.45 7.82 -8.50
C LEU A 38 -1.95 6.48 -8.01
N VAL A 39 -1.07 5.51 -7.85
CA VAL A 39 -1.45 4.16 -7.42
C VAL A 39 -1.17 4.03 -5.93
N SER A 40 -2.23 4.02 -5.12
CA SER A 40 -2.12 3.88 -3.67
C SER A 40 -2.22 2.43 -3.24
N GLY A 41 -1.33 2.00 -2.35
CA GLY A 41 -1.40 0.67 -1.73
C GLY A 41 -0.88 -0.46 -2.63
N TYR A 42 -0.16 -0.14 -3.70
CA TYR A 42 0.55 -1.09 -4.55
C TYR A 42 1.84 -0.43 -5.05
N PRO A 43 2.98 -1.14 -5.13
CA PRO A 43 3.21 -2.54 -4.77
C PRO A 43 3.19 -2.80 -3.26
N ARG A 44 2.71 -3.99 -2.84
CA ARG A 44 2.61 -4.41 -1.41
C ARG A 44 3.71 -5.38 -0.97
N ASN A 45 4.48 -5.90 -1.91
CA ASN A 45 5.58 -6.82 -1.68
C ASN A 45 6.51 -6.85 -2.91
N MET A 46 7.67 -7.51 -2.81
CA MET A 46 8.64 -7.56 -3.92
C MET A 46 8.15 -8.30 -5.17
N ARG A 47 7.19 -9.24 -5.07
CA ARG A 47 6.61 -9.88 -6.27
C ARG A 47 5.74 -8.91 -7.05
N ASP A 48 5.03 -8.01 -6.36
CA ASP A 48 4.30 -6.91 -7.00
C ASP A 48 5.28 -5.99 -7.75
N VAL A 49 6.44 -5.68 -7.16
CA VAL A 49 7.48 -4.86 -7.84
C VAL A 49 7.93 -5.52 -9.14
N VAL A 50 8.20 -6.82 -9.13
CA VAL A 50 8.61 -7.57 -10.33
C VAL A 50 7.52 -7.56 -11.38
N GLU A 51 6.29 -7.96 -11.04
CA GLU A 51 5.17 -8.00 -11.99
C GLU A 51 4.87 -6.62 -12.61
N TYR A 52 4.92 -5.57 -11.78
CA TYR A 52 4.72 -4.20 -12.24
C TYR A 52 5.83 -3.76 -13.21
N SER A 53 7.08 -4.05 -12.87
CA SER A 53 8.24 -3.72 -13.69
C SER A 53 8.25 -4.47 -15.02
N GLU A 54 7.68 -5.67 -15.08
CA GLU A 54 7.55 -6.45 -16.31
C GLU A 54 6.44 -5.94 -17.22
N LYS A 55 5.29 -5.52 -16.67
CA LYS A 55 4.09 -5.19 -17.46
C LYS A 55 3.86 -3.70 -17.72
N ILE A 56 4.16 -2.84 -16.75
CA ILE A 56 3.92 -1.39 -16.83
C ILE A 56 5.24 -0.64 -17.01
N GLN A 57 6.34 -1.16 -16.44
CA GLN A 57 7.73 -0.75 -16.63
C GLN A 57 8.14 0.62 -16.07
N ILE A 58 7.29 1.64 -16.11
CA ILE A 58 7.70 3.00 -15.73
C ILE A 58 7.13 3.37 -14.37
N VAL A 59 8.02 3.67 -13.42
CA VAL A 59 7.70 4.32 -12.13
C VAL A 59 8.52 5.61 -12.07
N GLN A 60 7.85 6.75 -11.96
CA GLN A 60 8.50 8.07 -11.87
C GLN A 60 8.91 8.43 -10.45
N GLY A 61 8.26 7.81 -9.47
CA GLY A 61 8.56 8.04 -8.07
C GLY A 61 7.64 7.25 -7.16
N VAL A 62 8.09 7.11 -5.92
CA VAL A 62 7.35 6.46 -4.84
C VAL A 62 7.28 7.40 -3.66
N ILE A 63 6.07 7.65 -3.16
CA ILE A 63 5.89 8.36 -1.90
C ILE A 63 5.69 7.34 -0.78
N LEU A 64 6.45 7.53 0.30
CA LEU A 64 6.30 6.82 1.55
C LEU A 64 5.71 7.77 2.59
N ILE A 65 4.43 7.60 2.94
CA ILE A 65 3.76 8.41 3.96
C ILE A 65 4.11 7.89 5.35
N SER A 66 5.08 8.48 6.03
CA SER A 66 5.62 7.95 7.27
C SER A 66 4.92 8.46 8.55
N TRP A 67 4.61 7.54 9.46
CA TRP A 67 4.13 7.85 10.81
C TRP A 67 5.05 7.23 11.86
N ARG A 68 5.32 7.97 12.95
CA ARG A 68 5.92 7.41 14.15
C ARG A 68 5.08 6.25 14.65
N GLN A 69 5.67 5.06 14.77
CA GLN A 69 4.96 3.84 15.18
C GLN A 69 4.07 4.05 16.41
N LYS A 70 4.59 4.68 17.48
CA LYS A 70 3.82 4.95 18.70
C LYS A 70 2.57 5.81 18.47
N VAL A 71 2.62 6.74 17.51
CA VAL A 71 1.47 7.58 17.16
C VAL A 71 0.44 6.76 16.42
N LEU A 72 0.87 5.96 15.44
CA LEU A 72 -0.02 5.11 14.67
C LEU A 72 -0.70 4.05 15.54
N GLU A 73 0.03 3.38 16.42
CA GLU A 73 -0.52 2.39 17.36
C GLU A 73 -1.60 3.02 18.27
N ARG A 74 -1.35 4.22 18.80
CA ARG A 74 -2.36 4.95 19.60
C ARG A 74 -3.61 5.27 18.80
N GLN A 75 -3.47 5.66 17.53
CA GLN A 75 -4.62 5.94 16.65
C GLN A 75 -5.40 4.67 16.34
N ILE A 76 -4.73 3.54 16.12
CA ILE A 76 -5.38 2.23 15.95
C ILE A 76 -6.16 1.85 17.22
N ASP A 77 -5.55 1.98 18.39
CA ASP A 77 -6.20 1.66 19.66
C ASP A 77 -7.41 2.58 19.93
N TYR A 78 -7.31 3.87 19.59
CA TYR A 78 -8.42 4.82 19.71
C TYR A 78 -9.56 4.50 18.73
N GLY A 79 -9.25 4.24 17.45
CA GLY A 79 -10.23 3.85 16.44
C GLY A 79 -10.95 2.54 16.81
N ALA A 80 -10.22 1.58 17.40
CA ALA A 80 -10.81 0.34 17.90
C ALA A 80 -11.80 0.58 19.06
N LYS A 81 -11.47 1.47 20.00
CA LYS A 81 -12.40 1.85 21.08
C LYS A 81 -13.68 2.51 20.57
N LEU A 82 -13.60 3.23 19.46
CA LEU A 82 -14.75 3.84 18.80
C LEU A 82 -15.52 2.85 17.91
N GLY A 83 -15.08 1.60 17.79
CA GLY A 83 -15.68 0.60 16.90
C GLY A 83 -15.44 0.85 15.41
N GLN A 84 -14.53 1.76 15.06
CA GLN A 84 -14.20 2.12 13.67
C GLN A 84 -13.23 1.12 13.03
N VAL A 85 -12.47 0.41 13.86
CA VAL A 85 -11.40 -0.48 13.43
C VAL A 85 -11.47 -1.79 14.20
N VAL A 86 -11.31 -2.91 13.51
CA VAL A 86 -11.10 -4.21 14.17
C VAL A 86 -9.63 -4.31 14.55
N LEU A 87 -9.34 -4.25 15.85
CA LEU A 87 -7.97 -4.13 16.38
C LEU A 87 -7.03 -5.25 15.89
N SER A 88 -7.51 -6.49 15.84
CA SER A 88 -6.71 -7.64 15.38
C SER A 88 -6.32 -7.51 13.91
N LEU A 89 -7.25 -7.06 13.06
CA LEU A 89 -6.98 -6.83 11.64
C LEU A 89 -6.00 -5.67 11.44
N ALA A 90 -6.18 -4.55 12.15
CA ALA A 90 -5.26 -3.41 12.03
C ALA A 90 -3.83 -3.76 12.47
N ARG A 91 -3.67 -4.55 13.54
CA ARG A 91 -2.34 -5.03 13.98
C ARG A 91 -1.74 -6.02 12.98
N MET A 92 -2.55 -6.89 12.40
CA MET A 92 -2.12 -7.80 11.33
C MET A 92 -1.61 -7.02 10.11
N GLU A 93 -2.37 -6.02 9.65
CA GLU A 93 -1.99 -5.15 8.54
C GLU A 93 -0.71 -4.35 8.83
N LEU A 94 -0.57 -3.80 10.04
CA LEU A 94 0.64 -3.11 10.46
C LEU A 94 1.87 -4.03 10.41
N ASN A 95 1.74 -5.27 10.86
CA ASN A 95 2.82 -6.25 10.78
C ASN A 95 3.14 -6.65 9.34
N ASN A 96 2.11 -6.83 8.50
CA ASN A 96 2.28 -7.10 7.06
C ASN A 96 2.99 -5.95 6.35
N PHE A 97 2.68 -4.70 6.72
CA PHE A 97 3.33 -3.52 6.19
C PHE A 97 4.85 -3.56 6.46
N TYR A 98 5.27 -3.71 7.71
CA TYR A 98 6.70 -3.76 8.05
C TYR A 98 7.42 -4.92 7.37
N LYS A 99 6.76 -6.08 7.30
CA LYS A 99 7.37 -7.28 6.74
C LYS A 99 7.53 -7.23 5.22
N ASN A 100 6.55 -6.68 4.50
CA ASN A 100 6.45 -6.83 3.05
C ASN A 100 6.57 -5.52 2.28
N VAL A 101 6.12 -4.40 2.85
CA VAL A 101 6.06 -3.11 2.17
C VAL A 101 7.31 -2.26 2.44
N ILE A 102 7.92 -2.35 3.62
CA ILE A 102 9.22 -1.68 3.87
C ILE A 102 10.31 -2.10 2.87
N PRO A 103 10.51 -3.40 2.57
CA PRO A 103 11.49 -3.82 1.54
C PRO A 103 11.23 -3.20 0.16
N VAL A 104 9.96 -2.94 -0.18
CA VAL A 104 9.58 -2.25 -1.42
C VAL A 104 10.05 -0.80 -1.38
N ALA A 105 9.82 -0.10 -0.27
CA ALA A 105 10.29 1.27 -0.10
C ALA A 105 11.82 1.35 -0.21
N GLU A 106 12.55 0.45 0.46
CA GLU A 106 14.01 0.35 0.42
C GLU A 106 14.54 0.12 -1.01
N TYR A 107 13.85 -0.71 -1.81
CA TYR A 107 14.19 -0.93 -3.22
C TYR A 107 14.11 0.37 -4.05
N PHE A 108 13.07 1.17 -3.83
CA PHE A 108 12.92 2.45 -4.54
C PHE A 108 13.83 3.55 -3.99
N ASP A 109 14.22 3.49 -2.71
CA ASP A 109 15.20 4.39 -2.10
C ASP A 109 16.59 4.22 -2.72
N GLN A 110 17.03 2.98 -2.91
CA GLN A 110 18.29 2.65 -3.60
C GLN A 110 18.34 3.17 -5.04
N SER A 111 17.17 3.33 -5.67
CA SER A 111 17.03 3.87 -7.02
C SER A 111 16.84 5.39 -7.05
N ASN A 112 16.94 6.06 -5.90
CA ASN A 112 16.72 7.50 -5.73
C ASN A 112 15.34 7.97 -6.21
N MET A 113 14.34 7.10 -6.09
CA MET A 113 12.94 7.33 -6.50
C MET A 113 11.99 7.50 -5.31
N LEU A 114 12.47 7.32 -4.08
CA LEU A 114 11.67 7.44 -2.86
C LEU A 114 11.63 8.89 -2.35
N ILE A 115 10.41 9.38 -2.12
CA ILE A 115 10.15 10.62 -1.37
C ILE A 115 9.48 10.21 -0.07
N SER A 116 10.14 10.47 1.06
CA SER A 116 9.57 10.23 2.39
C SER A 116 8.97 11.51 2.95
N GLU A 117 7.66 11.53 3.18
CA GLU A 117 6.96 12.63 3.83
C GLU A 117 6.44 12.15 5.19
N GLY A 118 6.94 12.72 6.29
CA GLY A 118 6.49 12.43 7.66
C GLY A 118 7.54 12.69 8.74
N SER A 119 7.10 12.70 10.02
CA SER A 119 7.97 13.05 11.16
C SER A 119 8.93 11.90 11.45
N GLY A 120 10.23 12.12 11.19
CA GLY A 120 11.28 11.12 11.33
C GLY A 120 11.25 10.27 12.61
N GLU A 121 11.75 9.06 12.42
CA GLU A 121 11.99 7.93 13.35
C GLU A 121 10.84 6.91 13.47
N GLU A 122 11.11 5.73 12.89
CA GLU A 122 10.31 4.50 12.80
C GLU A 122 8.97 4.62 12.06
N THR A 123 9.00 4.21 10.79
CA THR A 123 8.06 4.54 9.73
C THR A 123 7.10 3.39 9.40
N SER A 124 5.80 3.61 9.57
CA SER A 124 4.75 2.90 8.82
C SER A 124 4.20 3.76 7.70
N ALA A 125 3.87 3.18 6.53
CA ALA A 125 3.50 3.98 5.37
C ALA A 125 2.56 3.36 4.33
N SER A 126 2.06 4.20 3.43
CA SER A 126 1.49 3.77 2.17
C SER A 126 2.52 4.04 1.08
N VAL A 127 2.76 3.05 0.21
CA VAL A 127 3.49 3.24 -1.04
C VAL A 127 2.51 3.84 -2.04
N VAL A 128 2.88 5.00 -2.59
CA VAL A 128 2.15 5.62 -3.68
C VAL A 128 3.08 5.74 -4.88
N THR A 129 2.80 4.99 -5.96
CA THR A 129 3.60 5.05 -7.18
C THR A 129 3.02 6.06 -8.17
N TYR A 130 3.90 6.81 -8.83
CA TYR A 130 3.56 7.68 -9.95
C TYR A 130 3.96 7.03 -11.26
N THR A 131 3.05 7.07 -12.23
CA THR A 131 3.28 6.56 -13.59
C THR A 131 2.90 7.61 -14.62
N GLN A 132 3.81 7.97 -15.52
CA GLN A 132 3.55 8.67 -16.78
C GLN A 132 4.00 7.79 -17.96
N TRP A 133 3.23 7.87 -19.05
CA TRP A 133 3.55 7.29 -20.35
C TRP A 133 4.22 8.32 -21.25
#